data_AF-A0A8B6GBL0-F1
#
_entry.id   AF-A0A8B6GBL0-F1
#
_cell.length_a   1.000
_cell.length_b   1.000
_cell.length_c   1.000
_cell.angle_alpha   90.00
_cell.angle_beta   90.00
_cell.angle_gamma   90.00
#
_symmetry.space_group_name_H-M   'P 1'
#
loop_
_entity.id
_entity.type
_entity.pdbx_description
1 polymer ?
#
loop_
_entity_poly.entity_id
_entity_poly.type
_entity_poly.pdbx_seq_one_letter_code
_entity_poly.pdbx_strand_id
1 'polypeptide(L)'
;MVLLVSHNCNGIRNIDKFKKYVSIMSEKNVDFMLFQETFWDDQLVQNVKHLYNGDIYHSDGTNNRQGVAILVKSNLCANVKQIYKDNNGRFLHLQFEYDDSIYNIMNVYAPNIVNEKADFFDFLNDYMKLFENTIIAGDWNTSLSGKDRCSRTVHKNDVSVKKLNDIMLNHNVYDIWRFRNPDKLVFSRKMVYNGELKQSRIDYFLLNRNLTFFVQSVYHFDTTISDHCFVEMKMNFEKIERGPGLWILNNTFLKNEEYISKIRNIIEEEKQSTLFNSEFLIWWDNLKYKIKKFSQVFGKRIQKEKNAEYFLLQNKLKRISERIALGEVIDVAQYENLKLDLSVYEEQKCKGAILRSKAFWATESDKCTKYFLQMEKQKQESHCIKELLNENNESVTNTEGILDTQYDFYNKLYSSVKTDDEVMKEFLKNVNTKINQEDVDLCDNDI
;
A
#
# COMPACT_ATOMS: atom_id res chain seq x y z
N MET A 1 2.40 -12.76 -3.53
CA MET A 1 1.41 -11.70 -3.88
C MET A 1 2.13 -10.45 -4.34
N VAL A 2 1.66 -9.81 -5.42
CA VAL A 2 2.24 -8.60 -6.02
C VAL A 2 1.17 -7.52 -6.19
N LEU A 3 1.42 -6.30 -5.73
CA LEU A 3 0.53 -5.15 -5.83
C LEU A 3 1.09 -4.09 -6.79
N LEU A 4 0.37 -3.83 -7.88
CA LEU A 4 0.70 -2.80 -8.86
C LEU A 4 -0.30 -1.64 -8.77
N VAL A 5 0.19 -0.41 -8.84
CA VAL A 5 -0.62 0.80 -8.85
C VAL A 5 -0.19 1.70 -10.00
N SER A 6 -1.14 2.21 -10.78
CA SER A 6 -0.91 3.20 -11.84
C SER A 6 -1.60 4.51 -11.49
N HIS A 7 -0.93 5.63 -11.76
CA HIS A 7 -1.48 6.95 -11.48
C HIS A 7 -0.82 8.06 -12.29
N ASN A 8 -1.64 8.84 -13.00
CA ASN A 8 -1.22 10.11 -13.56
C ASN A 8 -1.16 11.15 -12.45
N CYS A 9 0.04 11.62 -12.17
CA CYS A 9 0.32 12.48 -11.04
C CYS A 9 0.02 13.95 -11.32
N ASN A 10 -0.13 14.36 -12.58
CA ASN A 10 -0.24 15.76 -12.98
C ASN A 10 0.87 16.61 -12.31
N GLY A 11 2.12 16.21 -12.55
CA GLY A 11 3.33 16.80 -11.98
C GLY A 11 3.67 16.37 -10.56
N ILE A 12 4.90 15.91 -10.35
CA ILE A 12 5.45 15.51 -9.02
C ILE A 12 6.81 16.15 -8.76
N ARG A 13 6.99 17.40 -9.18
CA ARG A 13 8.20 18.19 -8.84
C ARG A 13 8.24 18.66 -7.40
N ASN A 14 7.07 18.84 -6.78
CA ASN A 14 6.98 19.21 -5.37
C ASN A 14 7.35 18.00 -4.49
N ILE A 15 8.40 18.17 -3.67
CA ILE A 15 8.92 17.12 -2.80
C ILE A 15 7.84 16.60 -1.84
N ASP A 16 7.01 17.46 -1.25
CA ASP A 16 5.96 17.03 -0.32
C ASP A 16 4.88 16.21 -1.04
N LYS A 17 4.56 16.53 -2.30
CA LYS A 17 3.67 15.70 -3.13
C LYS A 17 4.30 14.32 -3.39
N PHE A 18 5.59 14.26 -3.71
CA PHE A 18 6.29 12.97 -3.85
C PHE A 18 6.29 12.16 -2.54
N LYS A 19 6.52 12.80 -1.38
CA LYS A 19 6.46 12.16 -0.06
C LYS A 19 5.09 11.53 0.22
N LYS A 20 3.98 12.17 -0.20
CA LYS A 20 2.63 11.59 -0.09
C LYS A 20 2.51 10.28 -0.87
N TYR A 21 3.03 10.22 -2.09
CA TYR A 21 3.03 8.97 -2.87
C TYR A 21 3.85 7.87 -2.21
N VAL A 22 5.04 8.21 -1.68
CA VAL A 22 5.86 7.25 -0.94
C VAL A 22 5.14 6.73 0.31
N SER A 23 4.36 7.56 1.00
CA SER A 23 3.47 7.13 2.11
C SER A 23 2.45 6.11 1.64
N ILE A 24 1.73 6.42 0.57
CA ILE A 24 0.70 5.53 0.00
C ILE A 24 1.30 4.19 -0.39
N MET A 25 2.46 4.21 -1.06
CA MET A 25 3.17 2.99 -1.44
C MET A 25 3.55 2.15 -0.22
N SER A 26 4.09 2.77 0.82
CA SER A 26 4.49 2.06 2.04
C SER A 26 3.27 1.48 2.78
N GLU A 27 2.21 2.26 2.96
CA GLU A 27 1.00 1.86 3.68
C GLU A 27 0.27 0.70 3.01
N LYS A 28 0.14 0.76 1.68
CA LYS A 28 -0.50 -0.30 0.90
C LYS A 28 0.44 -1.47 0.59
N ASN A 29 1.73 -1.35 0.94
CA ASN A 29 2.76 -2.29 0.58
C ASN A 29 2.78 -2.54 -0.95
N VAL A 30 2.78 -1.44 -1.72
CA VAL A 30 2.84 -1.44 -3.18
C VAL A 30 4.21 -1.92 -3.65
N ASP A 31 4.20 -2.89 -4.56
CA ASP A 31 5.40 -3.49 -5.12
C ASP A 31 5.88 -2.72 -6.36
N PHE A 32 4.95 -2.27 -7.20
CA PHE A 32 5.21 -1.45 -8.38
C PHE A 32 4.25 -0.25 -8.43
N MET A 33 4.78 0.97 -8.43
CA MET A 33 4.00 2.20 -8.64
C MET A 33 4.41 2.85 -9.95
N LEU A 34 3.48 2.92 -10.89
CA LEU A 34 3.65 3.44 -12.24
C LEU A 34 3.10 4.86 -12.30
N PHE A 35 3.98 5.85 -12.45
CA PHE A 35 3.62 7.26 -12.55
C PHE A 35 3.61 7.75 -13.99
N GLN A 36 2.62 8.57 -14.32
CA GLN A 36 2.57 9.37 -15.54
C GLN A 36 2.57 10.87 -15.18
N GLU A 37 3.00 11.70 -16.13
CA GLU A 37 3.18 13.15 -15.94
C GLU A 37 4.05 13.48 -14.72
N THR A 38 5.23 12.85 -14.64
CA THR A 38 6.15 13.09 -13.52
C THR A 38 6.67 14.53 -13.52
N PHE A 39 6.90 15.08 -14.72
CA PHE A 39 7.56 16.37 -14.96
C PHE A 39 8.96 16.43 -14.34
N TRP A 40 9.65 15.29 -14.29
CA TRP A 40 10.97 15.18 -13.70
C TRP A 40 12.09 15.53 -14.68
N ASP A 41 13.27 15.70 -14.10
CA ASP A 41 14.56 15.78 -14.75
C ASP A 41 15.56 14.95 -13.91
N ASP A 42 16.71 14.59 -14.49
CA ASP A 42 17.72 13.76 -13.81
C ASP A 42 18.12 14.35 -12.45
N GLN A 43 18.26 15.68 -12.36
CA GLN A 43 18.65 16.35 -11.12
C GLN A 43 17.61 16.15 -10.01
N LEU A 44 16.33 16.29 -10.33
CA LEU A 44 15.24 16.07 -9.40
C LEU A 44 15.18 14.60 -8.97
N VAL A 45 15.40 13.65 -9.89
CA VAL A 45 15.44 12.23 -9.54
C VAL A 45 16.57 11.93 -8.56
N GLN A 46 17.76 12.50 -8.76
CA GLN A 46 18.86 12.40 -7.78
C GLN A 46 18.47 12.98 -6.42
N ASN A 47 17.68 14.06 -6.40
CA ASN A 47 17.18 14.69 -5.18
C ASN A 47 16.06 13.89 -4.50
N VAL A 48 15.32 13.02 -5.20
CA VAL A 48 14.22 12.24 -4.61
C VAL A 48 14.51 10.74 -4.50
N LYS A 49 15.62 10.22 -5.06
CA LYS A 49 15.96 8.79 -4.94
C LYS A 49 16.15 8.36 -3.48
N HIS A 50 16.84 9.20 -2.70
CA HIS A 50 17.01 8.97 -1.27
C HIS A 50 15.68 9.11 -0.54
N LEU A 51 14.66 9.68 -1.20
CA LEU A 51 13.28 9.80 -0.76
C LEU A 51 12.42 8.54 -1.04
N TYR A 52 12.98 7.42 -1.46
CA TYR A 52 12.27 6.14 -1.58
C TYR A 52 13.17 4.97 -1.14
N ASN A 53 12.59 3.88 -0.63
CA ASN A 53 13.34 2.67 -0.28
C ASN A 53 13.03 1.58 -1.31
N GLY A 54 13.83 1.58 -2.36
CA GLY A 54 13.62 0.86 -3.61
C GLY A 54 14.22 1.66 -4.77
N ASP A 55 14.07 1.15 -5.99
CA ASP A 55 14.64 1.76 -7.18
C ASP A 55 13.61 2.63 -7.90
N ILE A 56 14.09 3.72 -8.48
CA ILE A 56 13.31 4.65 -9.30
C ILE A 56 13.84 4.53 -10.73
N TYR A 57 13.01 3.98 -11.62
CA TYR A 57 13.27 4.00 -13.06
C TYR A 57 12.42 5.08 -13.69
N HIS A 58 12.98 5.87 -14.60
CA HIS A 58 12.25 6.98 -15.22
C HIS A 58 12.64 7.17 -16.68
N SER A 59 11.68 7.71 -17.43
CA SER A 59 11.83 8.26 -18.77
C SER A 59 11.29 9.67 -18.71
N ASP A 60 12.14 10.67 -18.93
CA ASP A 60 11.76 12.08 -18.80
C ASP A 60 11.45 12.70 -20.16
N GLY A 61 10.52 13.65 -20.16
CA GLY A 61 10.21 14.46 -21.34
C GLY A 61 11.07 15.72 -21.41
N THR A 62 10.76 16.60 -22.36
CA THR A 62 11.45 17.88 -22.51
C THR A 62 10.75 18.99 -21.70
N ASN A 63 11.52 20.00 -21.27
CA ASN A 63 11.01 21.22 -20.61
C ASN A 63 10.16 20.99 -19.36
N ASN A 64 10.49 20.00 -18.53
CA ASN A 64 9.73 19.66 -17.32
C ASN A 64 8.24 19.41 -17.60
N ARG A 65 7.95 18.81 -18.76
CA ARG A 65 6.63 18.32 -19.14
C ARG A 65 6.75 16.85 -19.53
N GLN A 66 5.64 16.12 -19.48
CA GLN A 66 5.60 14.67 -19.70
C GLN A 66 6.49 13.93 -18.67
N GLY A 67 6.83 12.68 -18.95
CA GLY A 67 7.64 11.86 -18.08
C GLY A 67 6.84 10.74 -17.43
N VAL A 68 7.44 9.57 -17.41
CA VAL A 68 6.91 8.38 -16.75
C VAL A 68 7.96 7.80 -15.82
N ALA A 69 7.52 7.23 -14.71
CA ALA A 69 8.42 6.56 -13.78
C ALA A 69 7.80 5.27 -13.24
N ILE A 70 8.64 4.31 -12.86
CA ILE A 70 8.24 3.12 -12.13
C ILE A 70 9.10 3.04 -10.88
N LEU A 71 8.43 3.11 -9.73
CA LEU A 71 9.05 2.86 -8.43
C LEU A 71 8.88 1.38 -8.10
N VAL A 72 10.01 0.71 -7.92
CA VAL A 72 10.08 -0.72 -7.60
C VAL A 72 10.52 -0.90 -6.17
N LYS A 73 9.76 -1.68 -5.42
CA LYS A 73 10.06 -1.95 -4.02
C LYS A 73 11.41 -2.66 -3.88
N SER A 74 12.22 -2.20 -2.93
CA SER A 74 13.55 -2.71 -2.52
C SER A 74 13.75 -4.23 -2.67
N ASN A 75 12.84 -5.06 -2.15
CA ASN A 75 12.98 -6.51 -2.18
C ASN A 75 12.74 -7.16 -3.56
N LEU A 76 12.29 -6.38 -4.54
CA LEU A 76 12.06 -6.79 -5.92
C LEU A 76 13.04 -6.11 -6.89
N CYS A 77 13.89 -5.20 -6.43
CA CYS A 77 14.84 -4.50 -7.31
C CYS A 77 15.82 -5.47 -7.98
N ALA A 78 16.33 -6.47 -7.24
CA ALA A 78 17.24 -7.49 -7.78
C ALA A 78 16.58 -8.39 -8.86
N ASN A 79 15.25 -8.38 -8.93
CA ASN A 79 14.48 -9.13 -9.91
C ASN A 79 14.36 -8.39 -11.24
N VAL A 80 14.65 -7.09 -11.30
CA VAL A 80 14.62 -6.32 -12.55
C VAL A 80 15.82 -6.70 -13.42
N LYS A 81 15.57 -7.19 -14.63
CA LYS A 81 16.59 -7.70 -15.55
C LYS A 81 16.90 -6.78 -16.71
N GLN A 82 15.87 -6.14 -17.25
CA GLN A 82 16.01 -5.26 -18.40
C GLN A 82 15.13 -4.03 -18.25
N ILE A 83 15.61 -2.92 -18.79
CA ILE A 83 14.96 -1.62 -18.74
C ILE A 83 15.01 -1.03 -20.14
N TYR A 84 13.87 -0.56 -20.63
CA TYR A 84 13.79 0.23 -21.84
C TYR A 84 13.01 1.51 -21.56
N LYS A 85 13.55 2.64 -21.97
CA LYS A 85 12.91 3.96 -21.89
C LYS A 85 12.84 4.58 -23.27
N ASP A 86 11.73 5.25 -23.57
CA ASP A 86 11.65 6.07 -24.77
C ASP A 86 12.40 7.39 -24.62
N ASN A 87 12.49 8.16 -25.71
CA ASN A 87 13.15 9.47 -25.71
C ASN A 87 12.20 10.63 -25.39
N ASN A 88 10.89 10.36 -25.25
CA ASN A 88 9.86 11.40 -25.12
C ASN A 88 9.20 11.40 -23.73
N GLY A 89 9.63 10.55 -22.80
CA GLY A 89 9.04 10.45 -21.48
C GLY A 89 7.60 9.94 -21.48
N ARG A 90 7.26 9.04 -22.41
CA ARG A 90 5.90 8.49 -22.57
C ARG A 90 5.82 6.98 -22.39
N PHE A 91 6.96 6.30 -22.38
CA PHE A 91 7.01 4.85 -22.26
C PHE A 91 8.21 4.39 -21.45
N LEU A 92 7.95 3.51 -20.49
CA LEU A 92 8.98 2.87 -19.69
C LEU A 92 8.60 1.40 -19.49
N HIS A 93 9.51 0.52 -19.85
CA HIS A 93 9.35 -0.92 -19.77
C HIS A 93 10.41 -1.50 -18.83
N LEU A 94 9.96 -2.31 -17.87
CA LEU A 94 10.79 -3.15 -17.01
C LEU A 94 10.48 -4.61 -17.26
N GLN A 95 11.51 -5.40 -17.51
CA GLN A 95 11.42 -6.85 -17.44
C GLN A 95 11.83 -7.29 -16.04
N PHE A 96 10.98 -8.06 -15.36
CA PHE A 96 11.27 -8.57 -14.04
C PHE A 96 11.06 -10.09 -13.96
N GLU A 97 11.93 -10.74 -13.19
CA GLU A 97 11.87 -12.18 -12.93
C GLU A 97 11.15 -12.45 -11.61
N TYR A 98 10.17 -13.34 -11.61
CA TYR A 98 9.47 -13.74 -10.39
C TYR A 98 9.12 -15.23 -10.50
N ASP A 99 9.56 -16.02 -9.51
CA ASP A 99 9.33 -17.47 -9.47
C ASP A 99 9.77 -18.16 -10.78
N ASP A 100 11.04 -17.93 -11.16
CA ASP A 100 11.69 -18.42 -12.39
C ASP A 100 10.97 -18.08 -13.71
N SER A 101 10.04 -17.13 -13.67
CA SER A 101 9.27 -16.67 -14.83
C SER A 101 9.54 -15.20 -15.12
N ILE A 102 9.64 -14.85 -16.39
CA ILE A 102 9.84 -13.47 -16.84
C ILE A 102 8.49 -12.81 -17.14
N TYR A 103 8.31 -11.63 -16.57
CA TYR A 103 7.15 -10.77 -16.75
C TYR A 103 7.58 -9.37 -17.20
N ASN A 104 6.74 -8.72 -17.99
CA ASN A 104 7.03 -7.40 -18.55
C ASN A 104 6.05 -6.36 -17.99
N ILE A 105 6.54 -5.33 -17.30
CA ILE A 105 5.74 -4.21 -16.79
C ILE A 105 6.01 -2.99 -17.67
N MET A 106 4.97 -2.51 -18.33
CA MET A 106 5.04 -1.36 -19.22
C MET A 106 4.19 -0.21 -18.68
N ASN A 107 4.81 0.94 -18.46
CA ASN A 107 4.15 2.19 -18.08
C ASN A 107 3.98 3.08 -19.31
N VAL A 108 2.73 3.46 -19.60
CA VAL A 108 2.36 4.27 -20.77
C VAL A 108 1.79 5.63 -20.38
N TYR A 109 2.15 6.66 -21.14
CA TYR A 109 1.51 7.97 -21.12
C TYR A 109 1.26 8.45 -22.55
N ALA A 110 0.10 8.07 -23.09
CA ALA A 110 -0.23 8.33 -24.49
C ALA A 110 -0.39 9.84 -24.76
N PRO A 111 0.01 10.35 -25.93
CA PRO A 111 -0.23 11.75 -26.32
C PRO A 111 -1.70 12.13 -26.30
N ASN A 112 -1.99 13.43 -26.15
CA ASN A 112 -3.36 13.95 -26.28
C ASN A 112 -3.75 14.23 -27.74
N ILE A 113 -2.77 14.60 -28.57
CA ILE A 113 -2.97 14.93 -29.98
C ILE A 113 -3.18 13.63 -30.77
N VAL A 114 -4.25 13.57 -31.57
CA VAL A 114 -4.72 12.34 -32.24
C VAL A 114 -3.64 11.68 -33.09
N ASN A 115 -2.92 12.46 -33.92
CA ASN A 115 -1.89 11.92 -34.80
C ASN A 115 -0.68 11.39 -34.01
N GLU A 116 -0.16 12.17 -33.06
CA GLU A 116 0.94 11.72 -32.18
C GLU A 116 0.57 10.46 -31.40
N LYS A 117 -0.69 10.38 -30.94
CA LYS A 117 -1.23 9.23 -30.23
C LYS A 117 -1.34 8.01 -31.14
N ALA A 118 -1.75 8.20 -32.39
CA ALA A 118 -1.78 7.13 -33.39
C ALA A 118 -0.37 6.57 -33.65
N ASP A 119 0.63 7.44 -33.82
CA ASP A 119 2.03 7.04 -34.00
C ASP A 119 2.57 6.30 -32.76
N PHE A 120 2.22 6.78 -31.56
CA PHE A 120 2.57 6.11 -30.30
C PHE A 120 1.97 4.70 -30.19
N PHE A 121 0.73 4.51 -30.64
CA PHE A 121 0.10 3.19 -30.65
C PHE A 121 0.69 2.27 -31.72
N ASP A 122 1.11 2.77 -32.88
CA ASP A 122 1.84 1.95 -33.85
C ASP A 122 3.18 1.45 -33.28
N PHE A 123 3.94 2.36 -32.66
CA PHE A 123 5.16 2.00 -31.93
C PHE A 123 4.89 0.91 -30.89
N LEU A 124 3.86 1.08 -30.05
CA LEU A 124 3.54 0.12 -28.99
C LEU A 124 3.12 -1.24 -29.56
N ASN A 125 2.32 -1.26 -30.62
CA ASN A 125 1.91 -2.49 -31.31
C ASN A 125 3.12 -3.27 -31.86
N ASP A 126 4.09 -2.58 -32.46
CA ASP A 126 5.30 -3.25 -32.96
C ASP A 126 6.21 -3.72 -31.82
N TYR A 127 6.40 -2.90 -30.79
CA TYR A 127 7.24 -3.22 -29.63
C TYR A 127 6.72 -4.43 -28.85
N MET A 128 5.41 -4.54 -28.65
CA MET A 128 4.79 -5.63 -27.91
C MET A 128 4.91 -7.00 -28.59
N LYS A 129 5.28 -7.09 -29.88
CA LYS A 129 5.51 -8.38 -30.57
C LYS A 129 6.68 -9.16 -29.97
N LEU A 130 7.56 -8.48 -29.25
CA LEU A 130 8.79 -9.03 -28.70
C LEU A 130 8.58 -9.69 -27.32
N PHE A 131 7.41 -9.53 -26.70
CA PHE A 131 7.19 -9.85 -25.30
C PHE A 131 5.88 -10.60 -25.05
N GLU A 132 5.96 -11.64 -24.22
CA GLU A 132 4.81 -12.31 -23.62
C GLU A 132 4.68 -11.92 -22.14
N ASN A 133 3.63 -12.38 -21.43
CA ASN A 133 3.44 -12.10 -20.00
C ASN A 133 3.53 -10.61 -19.63
N THR A 134 2.92 -9.78 -20.46
CA THR A 134 2.95 -8.33 -20.38
C THR A 134 1.79 -7.79 -19.54
N ILE A 135 2.13 -6.91 -18.61
CA ILE A 135 1.25 -6.07 -17.81
C ILE A 135 1.53 -4.62 -18.22
N ILE A 136 0.53 -3.95 -18.76
CA ILE A 136 0.62 -2.56 -19.22
C ILE A 136 -0.31 -1.73 -18.37
N ALA A 137 0.15 -0.60 -17.86
CA ALA A 137 -0.71 0.33 -17.16
C ALA A 137 -0.30 1.77 -17.46
N GLY A 138 -1.26 2.67 -17.33
CA GLY A 138 -0.97 4.08 -17.46
C GLY A 138 -2.16 4.88 -17.87
N ASP A 139 -1.87 6.09 -18.32
CA ASP A 139 -2.85 7.01 -18.90
C ASP A 139 -2.79 6.88 -20.42
N TRP A 140 -3.85 6.30 -20.96
CA TRP A 140 -4.00 6.05 -22.39
C TRP A 140 -4.53 7.26 -23.15
N ASN A 141 -4.92 8.33 -22.44
CA ASN A 141 -5.64 9.50 -22.98
C ASN A 141 -6.80 9.10 -23.91
N THR A 142 -7.36 7.90 -23.73
CA THR A 142 -8.27 7.25 -24.67
C THR A 142 -9.28 6.41 -23.92
N SER A 143 -10.55 6.81 -24.03
CA SER A 143 -11.67 6.01 -23.55
C SER A 143 -12.03 4.95 -24.59
N LEU A 144 -12.12 3.68 -24.17
CA LEU A 144 -12.39 2.53 -25.05
C LEU A 144 -13.86 2.45 -25.51
N SER A 145 -14.78 2.98 -24.71
CA SER A 145 -16.22 2.91 -25.02
C SER A 145 -16.99 4.16 -24.58
N GLY A 146 -18.25 4.28 -25.02
CA GLY A 146 -19.14 5.35 -24.56
C GLY A 146 -19.41 5.30 -23.05
N LYS A 147 -19.33 4.13 -22.41
CA LYS A 147 -19.46 3.96 -20.95
C LYS A 147 -18.28 4.54 -20.16
N ASP A 148 -17.21 4.91 -20.86
CA ASP A 148 -15.99 5.47 -20.28
C ASP A 148 -15.96 7.00 -20.35
N ARG A 149 -17.10 7.66 -20.68
CA ARG A 149 -17.20 9.12 -20.82
C ARG A 149 -18.50 9.64 -20.18
N CYS A 150 -18.38 10.77 -19.50
CA CYS A 150 -19.50 11.48 -18.88
C CYS A 150 -20.33 12.27 -19.91
N SER A 151 -19.71 12.76 -21.00
CA SER A 151 -20.43 13.42 -22.08
C SER A 151 -20.75 12.43 -23.20
N ARG A 152 -22.02 12.38 -23.63
CA ARG A 152 -22.47 11.63 -24.83
C ARG A 152 -21.96 12.24 -26.14
N THR A 153 -20.92 13.06 -26.08
CA THR A 153 -20.30 13.64 -27.28
C THR A 153 -19.68 12.50 -28.06
N VAL A 154 -20.37 12.12 -29.13
CA VAL A 154 -19.90 11.14 -30.10
C VAL A 154 -18.63 11.71 -30.71
N HIS A 155 -17.46 11.22 -30.30
CA HIS A 155 -16.27 11.47 -31.12
C HIS A 155 -16.48 10.72 -32.43
N LYS A 156 -16.57 11.49 -33.52
CA LYS A 156 -16.42 11.00 -34.89
C LYS A 156 -15.12 10.20 -34.95
N ASN A 157 -15.21 8.91 -35.33
CA ASN A 157 -14.12 8.00 -35.73
C ASN A 157 -12.70 8.47 -35.37
N ASP A 158 -12.33 8.38 -34.09
CA ASP A 158 -10.96 8.63 -33.66
C ASP A 158 -10.08 7.43 -34.04
N VAL A 159 -9.14 7.65 -34.97
CA VAL A 159 -8.22 6.62 -35.48
C VAL A 159 -7.41 5.99 -34.34
N SER A 160 -7.12 6.73 -33.27
CA SER A 160 -6.34 6.21 -32.15
C SER A 160 -7.10 5.14 -31.36
N VAL A 161 -8.43 5.24 -31.25
CA VAL A 161 -9.26 4.23 -30.58
C VAL A 161 -9.21 2.91 -31.36
N LYS A 162 -9.25 2.99 -32.69
CA LYS A 162 -9.12 1.80 -33.54
C LYS A 162 -7.75 1.14 -33.34
N LYS A 163 -6.65 1.91 -33.41
CA LYS A 163 -5.30 1.37 -33.20
C LYS A 163 -5.13 0.73 -31.83
N LEU A 164 -5.71 1.31 -30.78
CA LEU A 164 -5.66 0.71 -29.44
C LEU A 164 -6.45 -0.61 -29.37
N ASN A 165 -7.63 -0.68 -30.00
CA ASN A 165 -8.36 -1.95 -30.13
C ASN A 165 -7.56 -2.98 -30.93
N ASP A 166 -6.87 -2.56 -31.99
CA ASP A 166 -6.01 -3.43 -32.80
C ASP A 166 -4.86 -3.98 -31.94
N ILE A 167 -4.21 -3.18 -31.09
CA ILE A 167 -3.21 -3.66 -30.10
C ILE A 167 -3.81 -4.73 -29.19
N MET A 168 -4.99 -4.45 -28.62
CA MET A 168 -5.66 -5.38 -27.71
C MET A 168 -5.94 -6.74 -28.38
N LEU A 169 -6.38 -6.71 -29.63
CA LEU A 169 -6.64 -7.91 -30.43
C LEU A 169 -5.35 -8.63 -30.84
N ASN A 170 -4.38 -7.91 -31.40
CA ASN A 170 -3.12 -8.47 -31.92
C ASN A 170 -2.29 -9.16 -30.84
N HIS A 171 -2.28 -8.59 -29.63
CA HIS A 171 -1.48 -9.10 -28.51
C HIS A 171 -2.29 -9.87 -27.48
N ASN A 172 -3.59 -10.08 -27.74
CA ASN A 172 -4.49 -10.80 -26.84
C ASN A 172 -4.44 -10.24 -25.40
N VAL A 173 -4.43 -8.91 -25.30
CA VAL A 173 -4.43 -8.17 -24.03
C VAL A 173 -5.79 -7.56 -23.75
N TYR A 174 -6.20 -7.57 -22.48
CA TYR A 174 -7.53 -7.14 -22.07
C TYR A 174 -7.48 -6.06 -21.01
N ASP A 175 -8.39 -5.11 -21.11
CA ASP A 175 -8.78 -4.27 -19.99
C ASP A 175 -9.48 -5.13 -18.94
N ILE A 176 -8.71 -5.55 -17.93
CA ILE A 176 -9.16 -6.48 -16.89
C ILE A 176 -10.32 -5.92 -16.07
N TRP A 177 -10.37 -4.60 -15.85
CA TRP A 177 -11.42 -4.00 -15.05
C TRP A 177 -12.74 -4.04 -15.83
N ARG A 178 -12.71 -3.65 -17.10
CA ARG A 178 -13.90 -3.68 -17.97
C ARG A 178 -14.37 -5.10 -18.24
N PHE A 179 -13.44 -6.05 -18.43
CA PHE A 179 -13.75 -7.46 -18.58
C PHE A 179 -14.55 -8.01 -17.39
N ARG A 180 -14.18 -7.63 -16.15
CA ARG A 180 -14.89 -8.03 -14.92
C ARG A 180 -16.14 -7.19 -14.63
N ASN A 181 -16.28 -6.01 -15.25
CA ASN A 181 -17.37 -5.07 -15.01
C ASN A 181 -17.93 -4.49 -16.33
N PRO A 182 -18.57 -5.30 -17.19
CA PRO A 182 -18.97 -4.86 -18.54
C PRO A 182 -19.95 -3.68 -18.55
N ASP A 183 -20.81 -3.59 -17.54
CA ASP A 183 -21.92 -2.62 -17.48
C ASP A 183 -21.79 -1.53 -16.42
N LYS A 184 -20.74 -1.60 -15.58
CA LYS A 184 -20.56 -0.61 -14.52
C LYS A 184 -19.89 0.65 -15.06
N LEU A 185 -20.25 1.79 -14.48
CA LEU A 185 -19.56 3.05 -14.73
C LEU A 185 -18.44 3.22 -13.71
N VAL A 186 -17.29 3.69 -14.19
CA VAL A 186 -16.19 4.18 -13.36
C VAL A 186 -15.43 5.18 -14.21
N PHE A 187 -14.90 6.21 -13.57
CA PHE A 187 -14.11 7.25 -14.24
C PHE A 187 -12.80 7.40 -13.48
N SER A 188 -11.72 7.59 -14.21
CA SER A 188 -10.38 7.73 -13.64
C SER A 188 -9.94 9.19 -13.64
N ARG A 189 -10.24 9.98 -14.67
CA ARG A 189 -10.00 11.43 -14.69
C ARG A 189 -11.28 12.19 -14.38
N LYS A 190 -11.22 13.12 -13.42
CA LYS A 190 -12.36 13.89 -12.91
C LYS A 190 -11.94 15.34 -12.61
N MET A 191 -12.49 16.29 -13.36
CA MET A 191 -12.14 17.71 -13.24
C MET A 191 -13.40 18.58 -13.25
N VAL A 192 -13.45 19.57 -12.36
CA VAL A 192 -14.48 20.62 -12.40
C VAL A 192 -14.03 21.70 -13.37
N TYR A 193 -14.85 22.00 -14.37
CA TYR A 193 -14.58 23.03 -15.37
C TYR A 193 -15.86 23.79 -15.66
N ASN A 194 -15.80 25.13 -15.53
CA ASN A 194 -16.96 26.02 -15.68
C ASN A 194 -18.19 25.59 -14.86
N GLY A 195 -17.97 25.10 -13.64
CA GLY A 195 -19.04 24.65 -12.74
C GLY A 195 -19.63 23.27 -13.06
N GLU A 196 -19.09 22.55 -14.05
CA GLU A 196 -19.51 21.19 -14.40
C GLU A 196 -18.39 20.18 -14.13
N LEU A 197 -18.75 19.00 -13.61
CA LEU A 197 -17.81 17.91 -13.42
C LEU A 197 -17.64 17.12 -14.73
N LYS A 198 -16.49 17.27 -15.39
CA LYS A 198 -16.10 16.52 -16.58
C LYS A 198 -15.35 15.27 -16.19
N GLN A 199 -15.77 14.10 -16.72
CA GLN A 199 -15.21 12.81 -16.31
C GLN A 199 -15.00 11.85 -17.48
N SER A 200 -13.93 11.07 -17.39
CA SER A 200 -13.60 10.02 -18.36
C SER A 200 -12.78 8.91 -17.70
N ARG A 201 -12.86 7.68 -18.24
CA ARG A 201 -11.97 6.58 -17.89
C ARG A 201 -10.91 6.43 -18.97
N ILE A 202 -9.71 6.85 -18.64
CA ILE A 202 -8.54 6.85 -19.53
C ILE A 202 -7.32 6.18 -18.88
N ASP A 203 -7.41 5.84 -17.60
CA ASP A 203 -6.39 5.11 -16.84
C ASP A 203 -6.86 3.68 -16.59
N TYR A 204 -6.10 2.71 -17.08
CA TYR A 204 -6.42 1.29 -16.94
C TYR A 204 -5.21 0.38 -17.17
N PHE A 205 -5.34 -0.86 -16.68
CA PHE A 205 -4.42 -1.95 -16.95
C PHE A 205 -4.88 -2.75 -18.16
N LEU A 206 -3.95 -3.04 -19.08
CA LEU A 206 -4.07 -4.10 -20.08
C LEU A 206 -3.13 -5.24 -19.71
N LEU A 207 -3.60 -6.49 -19.82
CA LEU A 207 -2.77 -7.66 -19.57
C LEU A 207 -3.07 -8.79 -20.54
N ASN A 208 -2.05 -9.58 -20.86
CA ASN A 208 -2.23 -10.81 -21.62
C ASN A 208 -3.24 -11.74 -20.92
N ARG A 209 -4.03 -12.45 -21.73
CA ARG A 209 -5.11 -13.33 -21.27
C ARG A 209 -4.71 -14.32 -20.19
N ASN A 210 -3.53 -14.91 -20.31
CA ASN A 210 -3.01 -15.91 -19.38
C ASN A 210 -2.77 -15.34 -17.97
N LEU A 211 -2.47 -14.04 -17.84
CA LEU A 211 -2.25 -13.39 -16.55
C LEU A 211 -3.54 -13.10 -15.78
N THR A 212 -4.69 -13.11 -16.45
CA THR A 212 -5.99 -12.76 -15.85
C THR A 212 -6.37 -13.66 -14.67
N PHE A 213 -5.88 -14.91 -14.66
CA PHE A 213 -6.09 -15.89 -13.59
C PHE A 213 -5.40 -15.50 -12.28
N PHE A 214 -4.25 -14.83 -12.34
CA PHE A 214 -3.51 -14.39 -11.15
C PHE A 214 -4.10 -13.12 -10.53
N VAL A 215 -4.96 -12.39 -11.24
CA VAL A 215 -5.53 -11.14 -10.75
C VAL A 215 -6.57 -11.42 -9.67
N GLN A 216 -6.30 -11.01 -8.44
CA GLN A 216 -7.27 -11.11 -7.34
C GLN A 216 -8.29 -9.97 -7.43
N SER A 217 -7.84 -8.74 -7.66
CA SER A 217 -8.71 -7.57 -7.65
C SER A 217 -8.16 -6.41 -8.45
N VAL A 218 -9.06 -5.55 -8.95
CA VAL A 218 -8.73 -4.30 -9.65
C VAL A 218 -9.69 -3.21 -9.21
N TYR A 219 -9.18 -2.08 -8.74
CA TYR A 219 -9.99 -0.99 -8.19
C TYR A 219 -9.51 0.39 -8.67
N HIS A 220 -10.47 1.27 -8.89
CA HIS A 220 -10.23 2.72 -9.00
C HIS A 220 -10.55 3.36 -7.66
N PHE A 221 -9.63 4.16 -7.13
CA PHE A 221 -9.86 4.89 -5.89
C PHE A 221 -9.57 6.38 -6.03
N ASP A 222 -10.53 7.19 -5.56
CA ASP A 222 -10.46 8.64 -5.62
C ASP A 222 -9.38 9.16 -4.66
N THR A 223 -8.70 10.22 -5.09
CA THR A 223 -7.70 10.92 -4.30
C THR A 223 -7.79 12.43 -4.47
N THR A 224 -7.23 13.17 -3.51
CA THR A 224 -7.08 14.61 -3.55
C THR A 224 -5.77 15.07 -4.21
N ILE A 225 -4.85 14.14 -4.53
CA ILE A 225 -3.48 14.46 -4.97
C ILE A 225 -3.41 14.86 -6.45
N SER A 226 -4.34 14.35 -7.26
CA SER A 226 -4.42 14.56 -8.72
C SER A 226 -5.90 14.66 -9.14
N ASP A 227 -6.14 15.17 -10.36
CA ASP A 227 -7.43 15.07 -11.05
C ASP A 227 -7.67 13.65 -11.60
N HIS A 228 -6.65 12.78 -11.56
CA HIS A 228 -6.77 11.36 -11.80
C HIS A 228 -6.95 10.56 -10.51
N CYS A 229 -7.69 9.47 -10.58
CA CYS A 229 -7.80 8.44 -9.56
C CYS A 229 -6.57 7.54 -9.65
N PHE A 230 -6.31 6.79 -8.59
CA PHE A 230 -5.40 5.66 -8.70
C PHE A 230 -6.11 4.44 -9.30
N VAL A 231 -5.37 3.64 -10.05
CA VAL A 231 -5.79 2.31 -10.49
C VAL A 231 -4.90 1.29 -9.82
N GLU A 232 -5.46 0.42 -9.00
CA GLU A 232 -4.72 -0.62 -8.27
C GLU A 232 -5.12 -2.00 -8.78
N MET A 233 -4.12 -2.84 -9.02
CA MET A 233 -4.27 -4.23 -9.40
C MET A 233 -3.46 -5.11 -8.45
N LYS A 234 -4.14 -6.05 -7.79
CA LYS A 234 -3.50 -7.06 -6.95
C LYS A 234 -3.44 -8.39 -7.68
N MET A 235 -2.24 -8.95 -7.77
CA MET A 235 -1.96 -10.25 -8.37
C MET A 235 -1.42 -11.21 -7.33
N ASN A 236 -1.70 -12.50 -7.50
CA ASN A 236 -1.11 -13.53 -6.68
C ASN A 236 -0.48 -14.64 -7.50
N PHE A 237 0.85 -14.57 -7.62
CA PHE A 237 1.66 -15.60 -8.25
C PHE A 237 1.93 -16.79 -7.30
N GLU A 238 1.98 -16.56 -5.99
CA GLU A 238 2.30 -17.58 -4.96
C GLU A 238 1.07 -17.98 -4.14
N LYS A 239 0.81 -19.27 -3.96
CA LYS A 239 -0.28 -19.76 -3.09
C LYS A 239 0.11 -19.88 -1.60
N ILE A 240 0.98 -19.00 -1.08
CA ILE A 240 1.45 -19.08 0.31
C ILE A 240 0.63 -18.15 1.22
N GLU A 241 0.03 -18.70 2.28
CA GLU A 241 -0.72 -17.94 3.28
C GLU A 241 0.23 -17.35 4.34
N ARG A 242 0.14 -16.04 4.59
CA ARG A 242 0.86 -15.39 5.70
C ARG A 242 -0.05 -15.27 6.92
N GLY A 243 0.48 -15.60 8.10
CA GLY A 243 -0.20 -15.42 9.38
C GLY A 243 -0.36 -13.94 9.79
N PRO A 244 -1.15 -13.65 10.84
CA PRO A 244 -1.51 -12.29 11.26
C PRO A 244 -0.37 -11.48 11.92
N GLY A 245 0.80 -12.09 12.16
CA GLY A 245 1.96 -11.46 12.79
C GLY A 245 1.84 -11.29 14.32
N LEU A 246 2.83 -10.62 14.91
CA LEU A 246 2.84 -10.30 16.34
C LEU A 246 1.79 -9.22 16.66
N TRP A 247 0.97 -9.48 17.68
CA TRP A 247 0.02 -8.48 18.16
C TRP A 247 0.67 -7.48 19.11
N ILE A 248 0.48 -6.19 18.85
CA ILE A 248 0.92 -5.07 19.69
C ILE A 248 -0.31 -4.22 20.02
N LEU A 249 -0.44 -3.79 21.28
CA LEU A 249 -1.52 -2.91 21.71
C LEU A 249 -1.40 -1.53 21.05
N ASN A 250 -2.52 -1.00 20.57
CA ASN A 250 -2.55 0.39 20.11
C ASN A 250 -2.79 1.33 21.29
N ASN A 251 -1.76 2.10 21.65
CA ASN A 251 -1.79 3.01 22.80
C ASN A 251 -2.82 4.14 22.65
N THR A 252 -3.32 4.44 21.44
CA THR A 252 -4.40 5.43 21.31
C THR A 252 -5.69 4.99 22.01
N PHE A 253 -5.86 3.68 22.25
CA PHE A 253 -7.00 3.16 23.01
C PHE A 253 -6.97 3.61 24.47
N LEU A 254 -5.79 3.92 25.02
CA LEU A 254 -5.63 4.45 26.38
C LEU A 254 -6.13 5.88 26.54
N LYS A 255 -6.55 6.54 25.46
CA LYS A 255 -7.22 7.86 25.47
C LYS A 255 -8.74 7.74 25.29
N ASN A 256 -9.27 6.53 25.12
CA ASN A 256 -10.68 6.30 24.88
C ASN A 256 -11.37 5.86 26.19
N GLU A 257 -12.30 6.67 26.68
CA GLU A 257 -12.97 6.44 27.96
C GLU A 257 -13.73 5.11 28.02
N GLU A 258 -14.36 4.68 26.92
CA GLU A 258 -15.04 3.37 26.84
C GLU A 258 -14.04 2.23 27.06
N TYR A 259 -12.89 2.29 26.40
CA TYR A 259 -11.83 1.30 26.53
C TYR A 259 -11.27 1.26 27.96
N ILE A 260 -10.94 2.42 28.53
CA ILE A 260 -10.37 2.53 29.89
C ILE A 260 -11.35 1.95 30.91
N SER A 261 -12.62 2.33 30.84
CA SER A 261 -13.66 1.83 31.73
C SER A 261 -13.77 0.31 31.66
N LYS A 262 -13.78 -0.26 30.45
CA LYS A 262 -13.87 -1.72 30.26
C LYS A 262 -12.65 -2.47 30.76
N ILE A 263 -11.44 -1.95 30.54
CA ILE A 263 -10.21 -2.57 31.06
C ILE A 263 -10.20 -2.54 32.59
N ARG A 264 -10.58 -1.43 33.23
CA ARG A 264 -10.69 -1.36 34.69
C ARG A 264 -11.65 -2.41 35.24
N ASN A 265 -12.82 -2.56 34.60
CA ASN A 265 -13.78 -3.59 35.00
C ASN A 265 -13.21 -5.01 34.84
N ILE A 266 -12.52 -5.31 33.74
CA ILE A 266 -11.87 -6.62 33.54
C ILE A 266 -10.86 -6.92 34.66
N ILE A 267 -10.07 -5.92 35.07
CA ILE A 267 -9.08 -6.08 36.15
C ILE A 267 -9.78 -6.34 37.49
N GLU A 268 -10.81 -5.55 37.83
CA GLU A 268 -11.53 -5.71 39.10
C GLU A 268 -12.32 -7.02 39.17
N GLU A 269 -12.91 -7.47 38.06
CA GLU A 269 -13.57 -8.77 37.96
C GLU A 269 -12.55 -9.91 38.14
N GLU A 270 -11.37 -9.82 37.52
CA GLU A 270 -10.37 -10.89 37.61
C GLU A 270 -9.74 -11.01 39.00
N LYS A 271 -9.66 -9.92 39.77
CA LYS A 271 -9.20 -9.95 41.16
C LYS A 271 -10.10 -10.79 42.07
N GLN A 272 -11.37 -11.04 41.69
CA GLN A 272 -12.28 -11.89 42.45
C GLN A 272 -12.00 -13.40 42.24
N SER A 273 -11.13 -13.76 41.29
CA SER A 273 -10.73 -15.14 41.06
C SER A 273 -9.92 -15.68 42.23
N THR A 274 -10.16 -16.95 42.61
CA THR A 274 -9.37 -17.64 43.64
C THR A 274 -7.88 -17.71 43.29
N LEU A 275 -7.57 -17.75 41.99
CA LEU A 275 -6.20 -17.78 41.47
C LEU A 275 -5.39 -16.53 41.85
N PHE A 276 -6.05 -15.40 42.13
CA PHE A 276 -5.36 -14.16 42.51
C PHE A 276 -4.48 -14.36 43.76
N ASN A 277 -4.96 -15.14 44.72
CA ASN A 277 -4.24 -15.42 45.97
C ASN A 277 -3.51 -16.76 45.96
N SER A 278 -4.00 -17.77 45.22
CA SER A 278 -3.41 -19.12 45.24
C SER A 278 -2.31 -19.32 44.21
N GLU A 279 -2.48 -18.81 42.99
CA GLU A 279 -1.62 -19.08 41.83
C GLU A 279 -1.45 -17.81 41.00
N PHE A 280 -0.82 -16.80 41.62
CA PHE A 280 -0.73 -15.44 41.09
C PHE A 280 -0.16 -15.36 39.66
N LEU A 281 0.81 -16.22 39.31
CA LEU A 281 1.39 -16.25 37.95
C LEU A 281 0.36 -16.70 36.91
N ILE A 282 -0.43 -17.73 37.21
CA ILE A 282 -1.50 -18.21 36.33
C ILE A 282 -2.60 -17.16 36.22
N TRP A 283 -2.96 -16.53 37.35
CA TRP A 283 -3.88 -15.39 37.35
C TRP A 283 -3.40 -14.26 36.44
N TRP A 284 -2.12 -13.90 36.52
CA TRP A 284 -1.53 -12.84 35.71
C TRP A 284 -1.56 -13.16 34.21
N ASP A 285 -1.24 -14.40 33.83
CA ASP A 285 -1.33 -14.86 32.44
C ASP A 285 -2.78 -14.83 31.92
N ASN A 286 -3.75 -15.23 32.74
CA ASN A 286 -5.17 -15.17 32.43
C ASN A 286 -5.65 -13.72 32.24
N LEU A 287 -5.24 -12.81 33.12
CA LEU A 287 -5.57 -11.38 33.01
C LEU A 287 -5.00 -10.79 31.72
N LYS A 288 -3.71 -11.02 31.43
CA LYS A 288 -3.07 -10.57 30.18
C LYS A 288 -3.82 -11.10 28.95
N TYR A 289 -4.24 -12.36 28.97
CA TYR A 289 -5.01 -12.95 27.89
C TYR A 289 -6.39 -12.28 27.70
N LYS A 290 -7.13 -12.04 28.79
CA LYS A 290 -8.43 -11.35 28.77
C LYS A 290 -8.31 -9.93 28.23
N ILE A 291 -7.33 -9.17 28.73
CA ILE A 291 -7.01 -7.83 28.23
C ILE A 291 -6.70 -7.89 26.73
N LYS A 292 -5.74 -8.74 26.30
CA LYS A 292 -5.37 -8.89 24.89
C LYS A 292 -6.57 -9.21 24.01
N LYS A 293 -7.42 -10.16 24.41
CA LYS A 293 -8.62 -10.53 23.64
C LYS A 293 -9.59 -9.37 23.52
N PHE A 294 -9.88 -8.67 24.62
CA PHE A 294 -10.73 -7.48 24.60
C PHE A 294 -10.16 -6.40 23.68
N SER A 295 -8.88 -6.06 23.84
CA SER A 295 -8.20 -5.04 23.03
C SER A 295 -8.17 -5.39 21.54
N GLN A 296 -8.03 -6.67 21.18
CA GLN A 296 -8.11 -7.13 19.80
C GLN A 296 -9.52 -6.92 19.22
N VAL A 297 -10.56 -7.27 19.97
CA VAL A 297 -11.95 -7.08 19.54
C VAL A 297 -12.29 -5.60 19.42
N PHE A 298 -11.92 -4.81 20.43
CA PHE A 298 -12.10 -3.37 20.43
C PHE A 298 -11.39 -2.71 19.24
N GLY A 299 -10.11 -3.04 19.02
CA GLY A 299 -9.34 -2.51 17.90
C GLY A 299 -9.92 -2.88 16.54
N LYS A 300 -10.36 -4.13 16.36
CA LYS A 300 -11.07 -4.56 15.14
C LYS A 300 -12.36 -3.77 14.92
N ARG A 301 -13.14 -3.52 15.97
CA ARG A 301 -14.37 -2.72 15.91
C ARG A 301 -14.08 -1.29 15.47
N ILE A 302 -13.17 -0.59 16.15
CA ILE A 302 -12.80 0.80 15.82
C ILE A 302 -12.24 0.90 14.39
N GLN A 303 -11.37 -0.04 13.98
CA GLN A 303 -10.84 -0.04 12.62
C GLN A 303 -11.92 -0.32 11.57
N LYS A 304 -12.86 -1.21 11.87
CA LYS A 304 -14.01 -1.51 10.99
C LYS A 304 -14.89 -0.27 10.83
N GLU A 305 -15.20 0.43 11.91
CA GLU A 305 -15.99 1.67 11.89
C GLU A 305 -15.31 2.75 11.03
N LYS A 306 -14.01 3.00 11.27
CA LYS A 306 -13.21 3.95 10.47
C LYS A 306 -13.16 3.56 8.98
N ASN A 307 -12.93 2.29 8.69
CA ASN A 307 -12.92 1.81 7.31
C ASN A 307 -14.29 1.95 6.67
N ALA A 308 -15.36 1.63 7.38
CA ALA A 308 -16.73 1.76 6.88
C ALA A 308 -17.06 3.21 6.52
N GLU A 309 -16.65 4.17 7.36
CA GLU A 309 -16.81 5.59 7.10
C GLU A 309 -16.01 6.06 5.89
N TYR A 310 -14.74 5.68 5.79
CA TYR A 310 -13.90 5.95 4.62
C TYR A 310 -14.50 5.37 3.34
N PHE A 311 -14.95 4.11 3.37
CA PHE A 311 -15.61 3.47 2.22
C PHE A 311 -16.96 4.11 1.90
N LEU A 312 -17.69 4.59 2.90
CA LEU A 312 -18.94 5.32 2.69
C LEU A 312 -18.67 6.63 1.93
N LEU A 313 -17.64 7.39 2.31
CA LEU A 313 -17.24 8.61 1.59
C LEU A 313 -16.82 8.31 0.15
N GLN A 314 -15.96 7.31 -0.06
CA GLN A 314 -15.57 6.85 -1.40
C GLN A 314 -16.78 6.42 -2.25
N ASN A 315 -17.73 5.68 -1.67
CA ASN A 315 -18.94 5.28 -2.36
C ASN A 315 -19.89 6.45 -2.64
N LYS A 316 -20.00 7.44 -1.74
CA LYS A 316 -20.77 8.67 -1.98
C LYS A 316 -20.18 9.47 -3.14
N LEU A 317 -18.86 9.66 -3.17
CA LEU A 317 -18.15 10.30 -4.28
C LEU A 317 -18.39 9.56 -5.60
N LYS A 318 -18.25 8.24 -5.59
CA LYS A 318 -18.53 7.39 -6.75
C LYS A 318 -19.97 7.55 -7.24
N ARG A 319 -20.97 7.50 -6.35
CA ARG A 319 -22.39 7.65 -6.70
C ARG A 319 -22.71 9.03 -7.26
N ILE A 320 -22.20 10.09 -6.67
CA ILE A 320 -22.39 11.46 -7.19
C ILE A 320 -21.80 11.57 -8.59
N SER A 321 -20.58 11.06 -8.78
CA SER A 321 -19.94 10.97 -10.10
C SER A 321 -20.77 10.19 -11.11
N GLU A 322 -21.30 9.02 -10.75
CA GLU A 322 -22.15 8.22 -11.64
C GLU A 322 -23.45 8.94 -12.01
N ARG A 323 -24.11 9.59 -11.05
CA ARG A 323 -25.36 10.34 -11.28
C ARG A 323 -25.14 11.56 -12.18
N ILE A 324 -24.07 12.31 -11.95
CA ILE A 324 -23.68 13.42 -12.86
C ILE A 324 -23.43 12.87 -14.26
N ALA A 325 -22.74 11.73 -14.39
CA ALA A 325 -22.52 11.09 -15.69
C ALA A 325 -23.79 10.58 -16.37
N LEU A 326 -24.83 10.27 -15.61
CA LEU A 326 -26.16 9.94 -16.13
C LEU A 326 -26.97 11.19 -16.55
N GLY A 327 -26.45 12.39 -16.30
CA GLY A 327 -27.07 13.67 -16.67
C GLY A 327 -27.91 14.29 -15.55
N GLU A 328 -27.79 13.82 -14.31
CA GLU A 328 -28.47 14.45 -13.18
C GLU A 328 -27.80 15.78 -12.80
N VAL A 329 -28.61 16.80 -12.52
CA VAL A 329 -28.12 18.09 -12.02
C VAL A 329 -27.84 17.95 -10.53
N ILE A 330 -26.56 17.81 -10.19
CA ILE A 330 -26.08 17.75 -8.81
C ILE A 330 -25.15 18.94 -8.59
N ASP A 331 -25.31 19.60 -7.44
CA ASP A 331 -24.41 20.67 -7.02
C ASP A 331 -22.99 20.13 -6.85
N VAL A 332 -22.07 20.65 -7.68
CA VAL A 332 -20.66 20.27 -7.68
C VAL A 332 -19.98 20.60 -6.34
N ALA A 333 -20.48 21.58 -5.59
CA ALA A 333 -19.97 21.87 -4.25
C ALA A 333 -20.11 20.66 -3.30
N GLN A 334 -21.12 19.81 -3.49
CA GLN A 334 -21.25 18.57 -2.71
C GLN A 334 -20.11 17.59 -3.01
N TYR A 335 -19.69 17.49 -4.28
CA TYR A 335 -18.55 16.65 -4.67
C TYR A 335 -17.23 17.19 -4.08
N GLU A 336 -17.05 18.50 -4.11
CA GLU A 336 -15.85 19.15 -3.55
C GLU A 336 -15.77 19.01 -2.02
N ASN A 337 -16.89 19.21 -1.31
CA ASN A 337 -16.95 19.02 0.15
C ASN A 337 -16.63 17.57 0.56
N LEU A 338 -17.15 16.57 -0.16
CA LEU A 338 -16.81 15.17 0.11
C LEU A 338 -15.32 14.85 -0.16
N LYS A 339 -14.68 15.54 -1.12
CA LYS A 339 -13.22 15.43 -1.31
C LYS A 339 -12.45 16.05 -0.14
N LEU A 340 -12.93 17.15 0.44
CA LEU A 340 -12.34 17.74 1.65
C LEU A 340 -12.47 16.81 2.85
N ASP A 341 -13.64 16.21 3.07
CA ASP A 341 -13.85 15.22 4.14
C ASP A 341 -12.88 14.04 4.00
N LEU A 342 -12.67 13.56 2.77
CA LEU A 342 -11.73 12.49 2.48
C LEU A 342 -10.28 12.86 2.87
N SER A 343 -9.89 14.13 2.70
CA SER A 343 -8.53 14.60 3.00
C SER A 343 -8.18 14.49 4.49
N VAL A 344 -9.17 14.61 5.38
CA VAL A 344 -8.99 14.47 6.83
C VAL A 344 -8.56 13.04 7.19
N TYR A 345 -9.12 12.02 6.53
CA TYR A 345 -8.71 10.63 6.74
C TYR A 345 -7.31 10.35 6.19
N GLU A 346 -6.94 10.96 5.06
CA GLU A 346 -5.59 10.86 4.50
C GLU A 346 -4.55 11.44 5.49
N GLU A 347 -4.88 12.54 6.18
CA GLU A 347 -4.02 13.15 7.20
C GLU A 347 -3.89 12.29 8.48
N GLN A 348 -4.99 11.71 8.98
CA GLN A 348 -4.95 10.86 10.16
C GLN A 348 -4.13 9.57 9.93
N LYS A 349 -4.22 8.98 8.74
CA LYS A 349 -3.41 7.81 8.36
C LYS A 349 -1.92 8.14 8.37
N CYS A 350 -1.58 9.28 7.77
CA CYS A 350 -0.24 9.87 7.79
C CYS A 350 0.34 9.96 9.21
N LYS A 351 -0.42 10.48 10.19
CA LYS A 351 0.00 10.57 11.60
C LYS A 351 0.30 9.19 12.23
N GLY A 352 -0.48 8.16 11.89
CA GLY A 352 -0.25 6.80 12.38
C GLY A 352 1.06 6.17 11.90
N ALA A 353 1.46 6.46 10.66
CA ALA A 353 2.74 6.04 10.10
C ALA A 353 3.94 6.69 10.81
N ILE A 354 3.83 7.98 11.18
CA ILE A 354 4.86 8.68 11.96
C ILE A 354 5.14 7.94 13.28
N LEU A 355 4.10 7.57 14.02
CA LEU A 355 4.23 6.87 15.30
C LEU A 355 4.99 5.54 15.20
N ARG A 356 4.68 4.71 14.20
CA ARG A 356 5.26 3.37 14.06
C ARG A 356 6.75 3.38 13.67
N SER A 357 7.21 4.49 13.10
CA SER A 357 8.63 4.69 12.80
C SER A 357 9.54 4.82 14.04
N LYS A 358 8.96 5.20 15.20
CA LYS A 358 9.65 5.55 16.45
C LYS A 358 10.81 6.55 16.26
N ALA A 359 10.68 7.54 15.37
CA ALA A 359 11.74 8.55 15.26
C ALA A 359 11.59 9.63 16.34
N PHE A 360 12.67 9.87 17.08
CA PHE A 360 12.73 10.64 18.32
C PHE A 360 12.50 12.16 18.14
N TRP A 361 12.46 12.65 16.89
CA TRP A 361 12.47 14.08 16.55
C TRP A 361 11.19 14.57 15.85
N ALA A 362 10.08 13.84 15.94
CA ALA A 362 8.80 14.31 15.38
C ALA A 362 8.22 15.40 16.29
N THR A 363 8.22 16.65 15.84
CA THR A 363 7.43 17.71 16.50
C THR A 363 5.98 17.63 16.02
N GLU A 364 4.99 18.05 16.83
CA GLU A 364 3.57 18.01 16.47
C GLU A 364 3.22 18.81 15.19
N SER A 365 4.11 19.68 14.74
CA SER A 365 4.04 20.43 13.48
C SER A 365 4.57 19.70 12.25
N ASP A 366 5.23 18.55 12.43
CA ASP A 366 5.78 17.78 11.31
C ASP A 366 4.65 17.08 10.55
N LYS A 367 4.36 17.59 9.34
CA LYS A 367 3.60 16.83 8.34
C LYS A 367 4.22 15.44 8.22
N CYS A 368 3.42 14.40 7.96
CA CYS A 368 3.96 13.06 7.70
C CYS A 368 5.05 13.11 6.64
N THR A 369 6.30 13.11 7.10
CA THR A 369 7.45 13.19 6.24
C THR A 369 7.90 11.77 5.95
N LYS A 370 8.38 11.61 4.72
CA LYS A 370 8.97 10.39 4.20
C LYS A 370 10.11 9.81 5.05
N TYR A 371 10.71 10.60 5.94
CA TYR A 371 11.67 10.17 6.94
C TYR A 371 11.09 9.09 7.87
N PHE A 372 9.90 9.32 8.42
CA PHE A 372 9.28 8.39 9.37
C PHE A 372 8.83 7.09 8.69
N LEU A 373 8.18 7.18 7.52
CA LEU A 373 7.78 5.99 6.75
C LEU A 373 8.97 5.12 6.35
N GLN A 374 10.10 5.74 5.97
CA GLN A 374 11.33 5.02 5.64
C GLN A 374 11.94 4.35 6.86
N MET A 375 11.95 5.00 8.02
CA MET A 375 12.46 4.40 9.26
C MET A 375 11.61 3.19 9.71
N GLU A 376 10.28 3.26 9.59
CA GLU A 376 9.40 2.10 9.86
C GLU A 376 9.76 0.93 8.96
N LYS A 377 9.95 1.19 7.66
CA LYS A 377 10.25 0.17 6.66
C LYS A 377 11.66 -0.42 6.78
N GLN A 378 12.69 0.41 7.00
CA GLN A 378 14.06 -0.08 7.23
C GLN A 378 14.11 -1.01 8.44
N LYS A 379 13.36 -0.69 9.51
CA LYS A 379 13.20 -1.59 10.66
C LYS A 379 12.50 -2.89 10.29
N GLN A 380 11.41 -2.84 9.53
CA GLN A 380 10.71 -4.05 9.07
C GLN A 380 11.61 -4.96 8.21
N GLU A 381 12.39 -4.39 7.28
CA GLU A 381 13.32 -5.14 6.44
C GLU A 381 14.50 -5.71 7.23
N SER A 382 15.05 -4.94 8.18
CA SER A 382 16.10 -5.44 9.07
C SER A 382 15.61 -6.55 10.01
N HIS A 383 14.30 -6.63 10.26
CA HIS A 383 13.70 -7.71 11.05
C HIS A 383 13.37 -8.95 10.21
N CYS A 384 13.54 -8.90 8.89
CA CYS A 384 13.29 -10.05 8.03
C CYS A 384 14.55 -10.93 7.96
N ILE A 385 14.43 -12.14 8.50
CA ILE A 385 15.47 -13.16 8.45
C ILE A 385 15.45 -13.79 7.06
N LYS A 386 16.53 -13.59 6.29
CA LYS A 386 16.66 -14.07 4.90
C LYS A 386 17.36 -15.42 4.79
N GLU A 387 18.12 -15.76 5.83
CA GLU A 387 18.96 -16.94 5.87
C GLU A 387 19.19 -17.30 7.34
N LEU A 388 19.16 -18.59 7.65
CA LEU A 388 19.62 -19.15 8.90
C LEU A 388 20.53 -20.33 8.64
N LEU A 389 21.43 -20.60 9.59
CA LEU A 389 22.16 -21.86 9.64
C LEU A 389 21.38 -22.81 10.54
N ASN A 390 21.12 -24.03 10.04
CA ASN A 390 20.52 -25.08 10.85
C ASN A 390 21.55 -25.70 11.84
N GLU A 391 21.13 -26.67 12.66
CA GLU A 391 22.02 -27.35 13.62
C GLU A 391 23.22 -28.06 12.94
N ASN A 392 23.13 -28.36 11.64
CA ASN A 392 24.19 -28.97 10.84
C ASN A 392 25.09 -27.94 10.12
N ASN A 393 24.96 -26.64 10.41
CA ASN A 393 25.62 -25.53 9.70
C ASN A 393 25.27 -25.42 8.21
N GLU A 394 24.12 -25.93 7.77
CA GLU A 394 23.64 -25.78 6.41
C GLU A 394 22.79 -24.50 6.29
N SER A 395 22.97 -23.79 5.19
CA SER A 395 22.22 -22.57 4.89
C SER A 395 20.79 -22.90 4.45
N VAL A 396 19.82 -22.27 5.14
CA VAL A 396 18.39 -22.38 4.85
C VAL A 396 17.85 -21.00 4.48
N THR A 397 17.33 -20.88 3.27
CA THR A 397 16.87 -19.60 2.68
C THR A 397 15.38 -19.58 2.33
N ASN A 398 14.74 -20.75 2.24
CA ASN A 398 13.31 -20.85 2.00
C ASN A 398 12.51 -20.54 3.28
N THR A 399 11.28 -20.02 3.13
CA THR A 399 10.48 -19.53 4.26
C THR A 399 10.09 -20.63 5.25
N GLU A 400 9.73 -21.82 4.77
CA GLU A 400 9.30 -22.94 5.63
C GLU A 400 10.46 -23.44 6.50
N GLY A 401 11.62 -23.69 5.90
CA GLY A 401 12.82 -24.11 6.61
C GLY A 401 13.36 -23.05 7.57
N ILE A 402 13.23 -21.75 7.27
CA ILE A 402 13.57 -20.69 8.22
C ILE A 402 12.65 -20.75 9.45
N LEU A 403 11.36 -21.00 9.27
CA LEU A 403 10.40 -21.11 10.38
C LEU A 403 10.69 -22.34 11.25
N ASP A 404 10.96 -23.50 10.63
CA ASP A 404 11.28 -24.73 11.35
C ASP A 404 12.58 -24.56 12.16
N THR A 405 13.62 -23.99 11.56
CA THR A 405 14.90 -23.74 12.23
C THR A 405 14.74 -22.82 13.45
N GLN A 406 13.92 -21.77 13.35
CA GLN A 406 13.61 -20.90 14.49
C GLN A 406 12.85 -21.64 15.59
N TYR A 407 11.84 -22.43 15.20
CA TYR A 407 11.06 -23.22 16.13
C TYR A 407 11.95 -24.15 16.94
N ASP A 408 12.78 -24.95 16.27
CA ASP A 408 13.67 -25.92 16.91
C ASP A 408 14.65 -25.25 17.88
N PHE A 409 15.28 -24.15 17.46
CA PHE A 409 16.21 -23.39 18.28
C PHE A 409 15.54 -22.89 19.58
N TYR A 410 14.41 -22.17 19.47
CA TYR A 410 13.77 -21.59 20.64
C TYR A 410 13.06 -22.63 21.50
N ASN A 411 12.54 -23.71 20.90
CA ASN A 411 11.99 -24.83 21.64
C ASN A 411 13.07 -25.47 22.53
N LYS A 412 14.29 -25.65 22.00
CA LYS A 412 15.45 -26.13 22.77
C LYS A 412 15.91 -25.14 23.83
N LEU A 413 16.02 -23.85 23.49
CA LEU A 413 16.48 -22.79 24.42
C LEU A 413 15.56 -22.63 25.63
N TYR A 414 14.25 -22.66 25.41
CA TYR A 414 13.24 -22.49 26.47
C TYR A 414 12.75 -23.82 27.05
N SER A 415 13.35 -24.94 26.68
CA SER A 415 13.10 -26.23 27.32
C SER A 415 13.49 -26.15 28.79
N SER A 416 12.66 -26.71 29.67
CA SER A 416 12.96 -26.75 31.10
C SER A 416 14.20 -27.60 31.35
N VAL A 417 15.18 -27.01 32.03
CA VAL A 417 16.34 -27.75 32.54
C VAL A 417 16.04 -28.10 33.99
N LYS A 418 16.50 -29.27 34.45
CA LYS A 418 16.44 -29.60 35.88
C LYS A 418 17.30 -28.59 36.66
N THR A 419 16.66 -27.85 37.54
CA THR A 419 17.31 -26.92 38.47
C THR A 419 17.43 -27.59 39.83
N ASP A 420 18.54 -27.37 40.52
CA ASP A 420 18.70 -27.80 41.91
C ASP A 420 17.88 -26.88 42.84
N ASP A 421 16.85 -27.43 43.46
CA ASP A 421 15.93 -26.67 44.31
C ASP A 421 16.60 -26.10 45.56
N GLU A 422 17.64 -26.74 46.09
CA GLU A 422 18.35 -26.27 47.28
C GLU A 422 19.18 -25.02 46.93
N VAL A 423 19.93 -25.09 45.83
CA VAL A 423 20.73 -23.96 45.34
C VAL A 423 19.85 -22.77 44.95
N MET A 424 18.71 -23.02 44.30
CA MET A 424 17.74 -21.98 43.96
C MET A 424 17.20 -21.30 45.22
N LYS A 425 16.81 -22.06 46.25
CA LYS A 425 16.33 -21.51 47.53
C LYS A 425 17.42 -20.71 48.23
N GLU A 426 18.66 -21.18 48.22
CA GLU A 426 19.81 -20.45 48.80
C GLU A 426 20.03 -19.11 48.09
N PHE A 427 20.00 -19.09 46.76
CA PHE A 427 20.12 -17.86 45.99
C PHE A 427 18.98 -16.88 46.29
N LEU A 428 17.72 -17.36 46.26
CA LEU A 428 16.55 -16.53 46.47
C LEU A 428 16.45 -15.96 47.89
N LYS A 429 17.06 -16.59 48.91
CA LYS A 429 17.17 -16.01 50.27
C LYS A 429 17.86 -14.64 50.28
N ASN A 430 18.75 -14.39 49.32
CA ASN A 430 19.48 -13.13 49.21
C ASN A 430 18.71 -12.07 48.39
N VAL A 431 17.55 -12.42 47.84
CA VAL A 431 16.71 -11.52 47.05
C VAL A 431 15.54 -11.06 47.90
N ASN A 432 15.44 -9.76 48.15
CA ASN A 432 14.30 -9.20 48.86
C ASN A 432 13.04 -9.31 47.98
N THR A 433 11.98 -9.88 48.54
CA THR A 433 10.66 -10.02 47.86
C THR A 433 9.94 -8.69 47.65
N LYS A 434 10.43 -7.61 48.28
CA LYS A 434 9.91 -6.25 48.14
C LYS A 434 11.09 -5.32 47.93
N ILE A 435 10.95 -4.44 46.93
CA ILE A 435 11.82 -3.29 46.77
C ILE A 435 11.66 -2.34 47.96
N ASN A 436 12.71 -1.61 48.30
CA ASN A 436 12.65 -0.67 49.42
C ASN A 436 11.80 0.56 49.03
N GLN A 437 11.43 1.39 50.01
CA GLN A 437 10.57 2.55 49.74
C GLN A 437 11.22 3.55 48.78
N GLU A 438 12.54 3.67 48.82
CA GLU A 438 13.30 4.58 47.95
C GLU A 438 13.19 4.16 46.47
N ASP A 439 13.27 2.86 46.19
CA ASP A 439 13.08 2.28 44.86
C ASP A 439 11.61 2.36 44.39
N VAL A 440 10.64 2.24 45.31
CA VAL A 440 9.20 2.45 45.02
C VAL A 440 8.97 3.90 44.58
N ASP A 441 9.46 4.85 45.38
CA ASP A 441 9.32 6.28 45.10
C ASP A 441 10.03 6.64 43.78
N LEU A 442 11.15 5.98 43.46
CA LEU A 442 11.85 6.13 42.18
C LEU A 442 11.03 5.60 40.99
N CYS A 443 10.32 4.48 41.15
CA CYS A 443 9.51 3.85 40.09
C CYS A 443 8.18 4.57 39.84
N ASP A 444 7.60 5.20 40.87
CA ASP A 444 6.30 5.90 40.80
C ASP A 444 6.42 7.39 40.45
N ASN A 445 7.64 7.92 40.32
CA ASN A 445 7.86 9.26 39.78
C ASN A 445 7.45 9.34 38.31
N ASP A 446 6.75 10.41 37.94
CA ASP A 446 6.41 10.70 36.54
C ASP A 446 7.69 10.84 35.70
N ILE A 447 7.78 10.05 34.63
CA ILE A 447 8.88 10.05 33.65
C ILE A 447 8.77 11.25 32.69
#